data_AF-A0A2M8N4V9-F1
#
_entry.id   AF-A0A2M8N4V9-F1
#
_cell.length_a   1.000
_cell.length_b   1.000
_cell.length_c   1.000
_cell.angle_alpha   90.00
_cell.angle_beta   90.00
_cell.angle_gamma   90.00
#
_symmetry.space_group_name_H-M   'P 1'
#
loop_
_entity.id
_entity.type
_entity.pdbx_description
1 polymer ?
#
loop_
_entity_poly.entity_id
_entity_poly.type
_entity_poly.pdbx_seq_one_letter_code
_entity_poly.pdbx_strand_id
1 'polypeptide(L)'
;QTVLDGLGQGVLIFNSDKQLILDNLAARSLLGADLNVIRSEGWSAVTVLFNTGVNNPDEQIDAIREKALQSERPIRFRIYRSGEYVPCWGAAITGTDGNMYFMVTLDQPDWYAVTEMVDRFRS
;
A
#
# COMPACT_ATOMS: atom_id res chain seq x y z
N GLN A 1 -15.47 -3.58 7.37
CA GLN A 1 -15.56 -2.76 6.16
C GLN A 1 -15.74 -1.26 6.47
N THR A 2 -16.78 -0.86 7.22
CA THR A 2 -17.06 0.55 7.56
C THR A 2 -15.87 1.34 8.13
N VAL A 3 -15.11 0.76 9.06
CA VAL A 3 -13.92 1.42 9.63
C VAL A 3 -12.83 1.61 8.57
N LEU A 4 -12.53 0.57 7.78
CA LEU A 4 -11.51 0.63 6.73
C LEU A 4 -11.86 1.67 5.66
N ASP A 5 -13.13 1.73 5.23
CA ASP A 5 -13.60 2.72 4.25
C ASP A 5 -13.55 4.16 4.78
N GLY A 6 -13.51 4.37 6.09
CA GLY A 6 -13.31 5.69 6.71
C GLY A 6 -11.85 6.13 6.81
N LEU A 7 -10.88 5.27 6.50
CA LEU A 7 -9.47 5.62 6.51
C LEU A 7 -9.09 6.40 5.25
N GLY A 8 -8.36 7.51 5.42
CA GLY A 8 -7.84 8.31 4.30
C GLY A 8 -6.71 7.63 3.53
N GLN A 9 -6.01 6.69 4.16
CA GLN A 9 -4.98 5.88 3.50
C GLN A 9 -5.63 4.73 2.73
N GLY A 10 -5.07 4.40 1.57
CA GLY A 10 -5.45 3.20 0.84
C GLY A 10 -5.01 1.96 1.61
N VAL A 11 -5.90 1.01 1.84
CA VAL A 11 -5.59 -0.25 2.53
C VAL A 11 -5.88 -1.42 1.62
N LEU A 12 -4.93 -2.34 1.52
CA LEU A 12 -5.05 -3.66 0.88
C LEU A 12 -4.67 -4.75 1.89
N ILE A 13 -5.45 -5.82 1.99
CA ILE A 13 -5.16 -6.94 2.88
C ILE A 13 -5.16 -8.24 2.06
N PHE A 14 -4.07 -8.99 2.16
CA PHE A 14 -3.85 -10.25 1.47
C PHE A 14 -3.83 -11.41 2.45
N ASN A 15 -4.40 -12.55 2.06
CA ASN A 15 -4.31 -13.79 2.82
C ASN A 15 -2.99 -14.54 2.60
N SER A 16 -2.84 -15.69 3.27
CA SER A 16 -1.69 -16.59 3.11
C SER A 16 -1.50 -17.07 1.68
N ASP A 17 -2.59 -17.25 0.93
CA ASP A 17 -2.62 -17.67 -0.47
C ASP A 17 -2.31 -16.52 -1.43
N LYS A 18 -1.88 -15.37 -0.90
CA LYS A 18 -1.49 -14.19 -1.67
C LYS A 18 -2.64 -13.59 -2.50
N GLN A 19 -3.88 -13.84 -2.09
CA GLN A 19 -5.09 -13.26 -2.67
C GLN A 19 -5.53 -12.02 -1.91
N LEU A 20 -6.00 -11.00 -2.63
CA LEU A 20 -6.58 -9.81 -2.02
C LEU A 20 -7.95 -10.16 -1.43
N ILE A 21 -8.10 -9.99 -0.12
CA ILE A 21 -9.35 -10.30 0.58
C ILE A 21 -10.13 -9.05 0.97
N LEU A 22 -9.45 -7.92 1.20
CA LEU A 22 -10.09 -6.66 1.57
C LEU A 22 -9.33 -5.49 0.96
N ASP A 23 -10.12 -4.50 0.52
CA ASP A 23 -9.66 -3.17 0.14
C ASP A 23 -10.62 -2.11 0.68
N ASN A 24 -10.13 -0.88 0.84
CA ASN A 24 -10.95 0.25 1.27
C ASN A 24 -11.22 1.27 0.16
N LEU A 25 -12.09 2.23 0.45
CA LEU A 25 -12.48 3.29 -0.49
C LEU A 25 -11.28 4.09 -1.01
N ALA A 26 -10.34 4.47 -0.14
CA ALA A 26 -9.15 5.20 -0.55
C ALA A 26 -8.28 4.39 -1.52
N ALA A 27 -8.12 3.08 -1.31
CA ALA A 27 -7.40 2.21 -2.24
C ALA A 27 -8.10 2.11 -3.59
N ARG A 28 -9.44 2.01 -3.61
CA ARG A 28 -10.23 2.04 -4.85
C ARG A 28 -10.00 3.32 -5.64
N SER A 29 -10.01 4.47 -4.96
CA SER A 29 -9.77 5.77 -5.58
C SER A 29 -8.33 5.93 -6.09
N LEU A 30 -7.33 5.50 -5.31
CA LEU A 30 -5.91 5.65 -5.65
C LEU A 30 -5.48 4.70 -6.77
N LEU A 31 -5.92 3.45 -6.72
CA LEU A 31 -5.47 2.39 -7.63
C LEU A 31 -6.34 2.29 -8.89
N GLY A 32 -7.61 2.72 -8.83
CA GLY A 32 -8.49 2.76 -9.99
C GLY A 32 -8.58 1.41 -10.72
N ALA A 33 -8.31 1.42 -12.02
CA ALA A 33 -8.36 0.21 -12.86
C ALA A 33 -7.36 -0.88 -12.44
N ASP A 34 -6.20 -0.50 -11.89
CA ASP A 34 -5.18 -1.46 -11.46
C ASP A 34 -5.67 -2.35 -10.32
N LEU A 35 -6.58 -1.85 -9.48
CA LEU A 35 -7.16 -2.64 -8.40
C LEU A 35 -7.96 -3.84 -8.92
N ASN A 36 -8.58 -3.73 -10.10
CA ASN A 36 -9.29 -4.86 -10.70
C ASN A 36 -8.33 -6.00 -11.06
N VAL A 37 -7.13 -5.65 -11.53
CA VAL A 37 -6.08 -6.63 -11.82
C VAL A 37 -5.53 -7.23 -10.52
N ILE A 38 -5.35 -6.42 -9.47
CA ILE A 38 -4.94 -6.93 -8.15
C ILE A 38 -6.00 -7.87 -7.57
N ARG A 39 -7.29 -7.62 -7.79
CA ARG A 39 -8.38 -8.52 -7.36
C ARG A 39 -8.40 -9.84 -8.13
N SER A 40 -8.07 -9.84 -9.42
CA SER A 40 -8.09 -11.06 -10.25
C SER A 40 -6.83 -11.90 -10.07
N GLU A 41 -5.66 -11.26 -10.04
CA GLU A 41 -4.35 -11.95 -10.02
C GLU A 41 -3.72 -12.02 -8.62
N GLY A 42 -4.22 -11.24 -7.67
CA GLY A 42 -3.67 -11.16 -6.32
C GLY A 42 -2.30 -10.52 -6.30
N TRP A 43 -1.40 -11.13 -5.53
CA TRP A 43 -0.07 -10.60 -5.26
C TRP A 43 0.86 -10.52 -6.48
N SER A 44 0.67 -11.37 -7.49
CA SER A 44 1.49 -11.32 -8.70
C SER A 44 1.35 -9.96 -9.42
N ALA A 45 0.14 -9.41 -9.47
CA ALA A 45 -0.10 -8.06 -9.98
C ALA A 45 0.55 -6.99 -9.10
N VAL A 46 0.53 -7.16 -7.77
CA VAL A 46 1.21 -6.26 -6.84
C VAL A 46 2.71 -6.22 -7.11
N THR A 47 3.37 -7.38 -7.27
CA THR A 47 4.79 -7.47 -7.60
C THR A 47 5.12 -6.71 -8.88
N VAL A 48 4.31 -6.84 -9.93
CA VAL A 48 4.54 -6.13 -11.19
C VAL A 48 4.34 -4.62 -11.02
N LEU A 49 3.20 -4.21 -10.44
CA LEU A 49 2.84 -2.80 -10.34
C LEU A 49 3.76 -2.03 -9.39
N PHE A 50 4.07 -2.59 -8.22
CA PHE A 50 4.74 -1.87 -7.13
C PHE A 50 6.26 -1.87 -7.25
N ASN A 51 6.84 -2.80 -8.02
CA ASN A 51 8.29 -2.82 -8.29
C ASN A 51 8.69 -1.92 -9.46
N THR A 52 7.75 -1.17 -10.05
CA THR A 52 8.06 -0.20 -11.12
C THR A 52 9.13 0.79 -10.66
N GLY A 53 10.26 0.83 -11.36
CA GLY A 53 11.38 1.71 -11.04
C GLY A 53 12.23 1.28 -9.82
N VAL A 54 12.00 0.09 -9.27
CA VAL A 54 12.77 -0.47 -8.15
C VAL A 54 13.85 -1.42 -8.69
N ASN A 55 15.11 -0.96 -8.66
CA ASN A 55 16.25 -1.76 -9.13
C ASN A 55 16.91 -2.58 -8.00
N ASN A 56 16.69 -2.18 -6.75
CA ASN A 56 17.25 -2.87 -5.59
C ASN A 56 16.33 -4.03 -5.18
N PRO A 57 16.78 -5.30 -5.26
CA PRO A 57 15.97 -6.46 -4.86
C PRO A 57 15.47 -6.38 -3.41
N ASP A 58 16.24 -5.76 -2.50
CA ASP A 58 15.88 -5.64 -1.08
C ASP A 58 14.73 -4.64 -0.83
N GLU A 59 14.43 -3.80 -1.82
CA GLU A 59 13.33 -2.82 -1.79
C GLU A 59 12.11 -3.29 -2.57
N GLN A 60 12.19 -4.45 -3.23
CA GLN A 60 11.05 -5.03 -3.93
C GLN A 60 9.99 -5.52 -2.95
N ILE A 61 8.72 -5.50 -3.38
CA ILE A 61 7.58 -5.74 -2.50
C ILE A 61 7.59 -7.15 -1.87
N ASP A 62 8.16 -8.15 -2.54
CA ASP A 62 8.33 -9.49 -1.98
C ASP A 62 9.32 -9.48 -0.80
N ALA A 63 10.47 -8.81 -0.94
CA ALA A 63 11.43 -8.64 0.15
C ALA A 63 10.83 -7.82 1.32
N ILE A 64 10.02 -6.80 1.02
CA ILE A 64 9.29 -6.05 2.05
C ILE A 64 8.29 -6.94 2.79
N ARG A 65 7.56 -7.80 2.08
CA ARG A 65 6.63 -8.75 2.69
C ARG A 65 7.37 -9.72 3.60
N GLU A 66 8.47 -10.30 3.15
CA GLU A 66 9.30 -11.21 3.96
C GLU A 66 9.80 -10.53 5.24
N LYS A 67 10.33 -9.31 5.13
CA LYS A 67 10.77 -8.50 6.29
C LYS A 67 9.62 -8.23 7.26
N ALA A 68 8.45 -7.87 6.74
CA ALA A 68 7.28 -7.54 7.55
C ALA A 68 6.69 -8.77 8.28
N LEU A 69 6.74 -9.95 7.67
CA LEU A 69 6.31 -11.21 8.32
C LEU A 69 7.20 -11.60 9.50
N GLN A 70 8.44 -11.09 9.55
CA GLN A 70 9.40 -11.33 10.63
C GLN A 70 9.50 -10.15 11.61
N SER A 71 8.76 -9.07 11.38
CA SER A 71 8.86 -7.82 12.13
C SER A 71 7.61 -7.56 12.97
N GLU A 72 7.82 -7.11 14.20
CA GLU A 72 6.74 -6.61 15.06
C GLU A 72 6.25 -5.20 14.66
N ARG A 73 6.98 -4.54 13.75
CA ARG A 73 6.71 -3.18 13.28
C ARG A 73 6.46 -3.14 11.78
N PRO A 74 5.57 -2.26 11.30
CA PRO A 74 5.39 -2.03 9.87
C PRO A 74 6.68 -1.61 9.17
N ILE A 75 6.95 -2.19 8.00
CA ILE A 75 8.10 -1.87 7.17
C ILE A 75 7.71 -0.78 6.19
N ARG A 76 8.41 0.36 6.23
CA ARG A 76 8.18 1.47 5.31
C ARG A 76 8.86 1.21 3.96
N PHE A 77 8.18 1.54 2.88
CA PHE A 77 8.72 1.53 1.52
C PHE A 77 8.03 2.60 0.67
N ARG A 78 8.31 2.62 -0.63
CA ARG A 78 7.67 3.52 -1.59
C ARG A 78 7.40 2.80 -2.90
N ILE A 79 6.35 3.20 -3.59
CA ILE A 79 6.06 2.75 -4.95
C ILE A 79 6.10 3.94 -5.90
N TYR A 80 6.45 3.71 -7.16
CA TYR A 80 6.35 4.75 -8.19
C TYR A 80 5.05 4.58 -8.97
N ARG A 81 4.21 5.61 -8.95
CA ARG A 81 2.90 5.60 -9.61
C ARG A 81 2.59 6.98 -10.15
N SER A 82 2.05 7.07 -11.37
CA SER A 82 1.60 8.33 -11.97
C SER A 82 2.62 9.48 -11.98
N GLY A 83 3.92 9.15 -12.04
CA GLY A 83 4.99 10.16 -12.04
C GLY A 83 5.52 10.55 -10.65
N GLU A 84 4.97 9.99 -9.58
CA GLU A 84 5.35 10.32 -8.20
C GLU A 84 5.66 9.08 -7.35
N TYR A 85 6.43 9.29 -6.28
CA TYR A 85 6.68 8.26 -5.27
C TYR A 85 5.63 8.34 -4.17
N VAL A 86 4.85 7.28 -4.02
CA VAL A 86 3.82 7.13 -3.00
C VAL A 86 4.44 6.38 -1.81
N PRO A 87 4.43 6.97 -0.58
CA PRO A 87 4.92 6.27 0.59
C PRO A 87 3.93 5.19 1.03
N CYS A 88 4.47 4.03 1.40
CA CYS A 88 3.70 2.87 1.78
C CYS A 88 4.25 2.20 3.04
N TRP A 89 3.41 1.38 3.69
CA TRP A 89 3.83 0.47 4.75
C TRP A 89 3.31 -0.93 4.51
N GLY A 90 4.14 -1.92 4.84
CA GLY A 90 3.80 -3.33 4.84
C GLY A 90 3.83 -3.88 6.26
N ALA A 91 2.79 -4.59 6.67
CA ALA A 91 2.71 -5.18 8.00
C ALA A 91 2.07 -6.57 7.95
N ALA A 92 2.60 -7.49 8.75
CA ALA A 92 1.88 -8.71 9.08
C ALA A 92 0.80 -8.38 10.13
N ILE A 93 -0.42 -8.87 9.92
CA ILE A 93 -1.51 -8.74 10.89
C ILE A 93 -2.09 -10.13 11.16
N THR A 94 -2.44 -10.39 12.42
CA THR A 94 -3.09 -11.65 12.81
C THR A 94 -4.59 -11.42 12.86
N GLY A 95 -5.35 -12.22 12.11
CA GLY A 95 -6.81 -12.20 12.17
C GLY A 95 -7.36 -12.86 13.42
N THR A 96 -8.65 -12.65 13.67
CA THR A 96 -9.36 -13.28 14.79
C THR A 96 -9.47 -14.80 14.66
N ASP A 97 -9.29 -15.32 13.45
CA ASP A 97 -9.23 -16.74 13.12
C ASP A 97 -7.83 -17.36 13.33
N GLY A 98 -6.86 -16.55 13.78
CA GLY A 98 -5.46 -16.96 13.97
C GLY A 98 -4.66 -17.02 12.67
N ASN A 99 -5.26 -16.71 11.52
CA ASN A 99 -4.54 -16.67 10.25
C ASN A 99 -3.71 -15.39 10.16
N MET A 100 -2.56 -15.51 9.50
CA MET A 100 -1.70 -14.38 9.21
C MET A 100 -2.08 -13.77 7.86
N TYR A 101 -2.26 -12.45 7.87
CA TYR A 101 -2.51 -11.64 6.69
C TYR A 101 -1.37 -10.66 6.48
N PHE A 102 -1.24 -10.19 5.26
CA PHE A 102 -0.31 -9.14 4.92
C PHE A 102 -1.08 -7.89 4.50
N MET A 103 -0.87 -6.80 5.23
CA MET A 103 -1.51 -5.51 4.99
C MET A 103 -0.53 -4.56 4.31
N VAL A 104 -0.98 -3.91 3.24
CA VAL A 104 -0.31 -2.77 2.63
C VAL A 104 -1.15 -1.53 2.84
N THR A 105 -0.54 -0.47 3.33
CA THR A 105 -1.14 0.87 3.38
C THR A 105 -0.42 1.80 2.41
N LEU A 106 -1.19 2.53 1.60
CA LEU A 106 -0.72 3.55 0.66
C LEU A 106 -1.14 4.91 1.19
N ASP A 107 -0.17 5.78 1.46
CA ASP A 107 -0.49 7.16 1.84
C ASP A 107 -0.88 7.97 0.62
N GLN A 108 -1.91 8.78 0.73
CA GLN A 108 -2.17 9.79 -0.29
C GLN A 108 -1.31 11.01 0.03
N PRO A 109 -0.40 11.45 -0.86
CA PRO A 109 0.37 12.66 -0.60
C PRO A 109 -0.58 13.86 -0.47
N ASP A 110 -0.60 14.47 0.71
CA ASP A 110 -1.40 15.66 0.98
C ASP A 110 -0.67 16.90 0.45
N TRP A 111 -0.99 17.27 -0.79
CA TRP A 111 -0.45 18.46 -1.44
C TRP A 111 -1.01 19.78 -0.86
N TYR A 112 -2.06 19.75 -0.01
CA TYR A 112 -2.55 20.96 0.64
C TYR A 112 -1.50 21.57 1.57
N ALA A 113 -0.76 20.75 2.33
CA ALA A 113 0.28 21.22 3.24
C ALA A 113 1.42 21.97 2.52
N VAL A 114 1.79 21.53 1.32
CA VAL A 114 2.80 22.20 0.48
C VAL A 114 2.25 23.51 -0.08
N THR A 115 0.99 23.52 -0.48
CA THR A 115 0.31 24.71 -1.01
C THR A 115 0.23 25.81 0.06
N GLU A 116 -0.11 25.45 1.30
CA GLU A 116 -0.19 26.38 2.44
C GLU A 116 1.19 26.99 2.79
N MET A 117 2.26 26.20 2.71
CA MET A 117 3.62 26.72 2.89
C MET A 117 4.01 27.69 1.77
N VAL A 118 3.76 27.34 0.50
CA VAL A 118 4.09 28.20 -0.64
C VAL A 118 3.32 29.52 -0.60
N ASP A 119 2.05 29.49 -0.23
CA ASP A 119 1.23 30.71 -0.09
C ASP A 119 1.72 31.60 1.05
N ARG A 120 2.19 31.02 2.16
CA ARG A 120 2.75 31.77 3.29
C ARG A 120 4.10 32.43 2.98
N PHE A 121 4.90 31.88 2.07
CA PHE A 121 6.17 32.47 1.62
C PHE A 121 6.03 33.48 0.47
N ARG A 122 4.85 33.56 -0.16
CA ARG A 122 4.53 34.55 -1.20
C ARG A 122 3.80 35.79 -0.68
N SER A 123 3.39 35.78 0.59
CA SER A 123 2.93 36.94 1.36
C SER A 123 4.07 37.62 2.09
#